data_AF-A0A7J3I0D7-F1
#
_entry.id   AF-A0A7J3I0D7-F1
#
_cell.length_a   1.000
_cell.length_b   1.000
_cell.length_c   1.000
_cell.angle_alpha   90.00
_cell.angle_beta   90.00
_cell.angle_gamma   90.00
#
_symmetry.space_group_name_H-M   'P 1'
#
loop_
_entity.id
_entity.type
_entity.pdbx_description
1 polymer ?
#
loop_
_entity_poly.entity_id
_entity_poly.type
_entity_poly.pdbx_seq_one_letter_code
_entity_poly.pdbx_strand_id
1 'polypeptide(L)' 'MRGEEFMEMVKESGVKIIAMKPLAAGSINPREAMEYLFSLRNISSVAVGIASIEEAKETFSAAIAALSR' A
#
# COMPACT_ATOMS: atom_id res chain seq x y z
N MET A 1 13.31 18.16 1.68
CA MET A 1 13.41 16.69 1.56
C MET A 1 12.32 16.22 0.64
N ARG A 2 12.68 15.59 -0.47
CA ARG A 2 11.72 14.94 -1.39
C ARG A 2 11.27 13.59 -0.80
N GLY A 3 10.13 13.07 -1.27
CA GLY A 3 9.61 11.78 -0.78
C GLY A 3 10.59 10.62 -0.96
N GLU A 4 11.34 10.61 -2.06
CA GLU A 4 12.35 9.59 -2.35
C GLU A 4 13.54 9.64 -1.38
N GLU A 5 14.04 10.85 -1.10
CA GLU A 5 15.13 11.07 -0.11
C GLU A 5 14.71 10.57 1.29
N PHE A 6 13.46 10.80 1.67
CA PHE A 6 12.92 10.27 2.93
C PHE A 6 12.90 8.73 2.94
N MET A 7 12.43 8.11 1.86
CA MET A 7 12.33 6.65 1.77
C MET A 7 13.70 5.96 1.83
N GLU A 8 14.73 6.62 1.29
CA GLU A 8 16.11 6.15 1.35
C GLU A 8 16.68 6.22 2.77
N MET A 9 16.48 7.34 3.49
CA MET A 9 16.86 7.46 4.90
C MET A 9 16.15 6.44 5.80
N VAL A 10 14.86 6.23 5.55
CA VAL A 10 14.03 5.32 6.34
C VAL A 10 14.49 3.87 6.17
N LYS A 11 14.93 3.48 4.98
CA LYS A 11 15.46 2.14 4.67
C LYS A 11 16.64 1.76 5.57
N GLU A 12 17.47 2.72 5.96
CA GLU A 12 18.65 2.49 6.80
C GLU A 12 18.33 2.49 8.31
N SER A 13 17.19 3.06 8.69
CA SER A 13 16.82 3.29 10.10
C SER A 13 16.15 2.09 10.81
N GLY A 14 15.85 1.00 10.09
CA GLY A 14 15.22 -0.21 10.65
C GLY A 14 13.76 -0.04 11.09
N VAL A 15 13.14 1.11 10.83
CA VAL A 15 11.74 1.36 11.17
C VAL A 15 10.79 0.67 10.18
N LYS A 16 9.62 0.25 10.67
CA LYS A 16 8.56 -0.33 9.85
C LYS A 16 7.65 0.78 9.30
N ILE A 17 7.39 0.74 7.99
CA ILE A 17 6.52 1.73 7.32
C ILE A 17 5.13 1.15 7.09
N ILE A 18 4.10 1.92 7.45
CA ILE A 18 2.71 1.64 7.12
C ILE A 18 2.25 2.64 6.06
N ALA A 19 1.94 2.17 4.86
CA ALA A 19 1.39 3.02 3.80
C ALA A 19 -0.06 3.37 4.12
N MET A 20 -0.46 4.64 3.99
CA MET A 20 -1.81 5.11 4.27
C MET A 20 -2.45 5.78 3.05
N LYS A 21 -3.78 5.86 3.06
CA LYS A 21 -4.60 6.42 1.95
C LYS A 21 -4.27 5.81 0.57
N PRO A 22 -4.04 4.49 0.46
CA PRO A 22 -3.60 3.85 -0.78
C PRO A 22 -4.61 3.98 -1.94
N LEU A 23 -5.90 4.14 -1.63
CA LEU A 23 -6.98 4.18 -2.62
C LEU A 23 -7.47 5.58 -2.99
N ALA A 24 -6.90 6.65 -2.39
CA ALA A 24 -7.33 8.03 -2.60
C ALA A 24 -8.88 8.22 -2.54
N ALA A 25 -9.50 7.76 -1.44
CA ALA A 25 -10.96 7.77 -1.25
C ALA A 25 -11.75 7.03 -2.36
N GLY A 26 -11.20 5.91 -2.84
CA GLY A 26 -11.80 5.08 -3.89
C GLY A 26 -11.51 5.53 -5.32
N SER A 27 -10.67 6.56 -5.52
CA SER A 27 -10.34 7.08 -6.85
C SER A 27 -9.29 6.22 -7.58
N ILE A 28 -8.54 5.39 -6.86
CA ILE A 28 -7.51 4.51 -7.43
C ILE A 28 -7.99 3.06 -7.34
N ASN A 29 -7.79 2.29 -8.42
CA ASN A 29 -8.13 0.88 -8.44
C ASN A 29 -7.32 0.11 -7.38
N PRO A 30 -7.94 -0.76 -6.56
CA PRO A 30 -7.23 -1.49 -5.52
C PRO A 30 -6.06 -2.33 -6.02
N ARG A 31 -6.17 -2.98 -7.18
CA ARG A 31 -5.10 -3.82 -7.71
C ARG A 31 -3.89 -3.00 -8.13
N GLU A 32 -4.11 -1.89 -8.83
CA GLU A 32 -3.06 -0.96 -9.23
C GLU A 32 -2.32 -0.38 -8.00
N ALA A 33 -3.08 0.06 -7.00
CA ALA A 33 -2.51 0.60 -5.76
C ALA A 33 -1.62 -0.42 -5.04
N MET A 34 -2.10 -1.67 -4.90
CA MET A 34 -1.37 -2.72 -4.19
C MET A 34 -0.13 -3.16 -4.97
N GLU A 35 -0.21 -3.29 -6.30
CA GLU A 35 0.95 -3.62 -7.15
C GLU A 35 2.04 -2.56 -7.03
N TYR A 36 1.67 -1.28 -7.06
CA TYR A 36 2.62 -0.19 -6.85
C TYR A 36 3.25 -0.25 -5.45
N LEU A 37 2.42 -0.32 -4.39
CA LEU A 37 2.91 -0.26 -3.01
C LEU A 37 3.78 -1.47 -2.65
N PHE A 38 3.44 -2.67 -3.12
CA PHE A 38 4.22 -3.88 -2.85
C PHE A 38 5.49 -3.97 -3.70
N SER A 39 5.60 -3.20 -4.79
CA SER A 39 6.88 -3.03 -5.49
C SER A 39 7.92 -2.22 -4.69
N LEU A 40 7.49 -1.46 -3.68
CA LEU A 40 8.36 -0.65 -2.83
C LEU A 40 9.01 -1.53 -1.74
N ARG A 41 10.34 -1.54 -1.68
CA ARG A 41 11.12 -2.45 -0.81
C ARG A 41 10.99 -2.21 0.71
N ASN A 42 10.38 -1.13 1.14
CA ASN A 42 10.38 -0.67 2.54
C ASN A 42 8.98 -0.53 3.15
N ILE A 43 7.91 -0.85 2.42
CA ILE A 43 6.55 -0.88 2.97
C ILE A 43 6.35 -2.19 3.72
N SER A 44 6.10 -2.11 5.03
CA SER A 44 5.83 -3.29 5.87
C SER A 44 4.36 -3.70 5.86
N SER A 45 3.45 -2.73 5.75
CA SER A 45 2.01 -2.96 5.67
C SER A 45 1.29 -1.78 5.02
N VAL A 46 0.01 -1.99 4.68
CA VAL A 46 -0.86 -0.98 4.09
C VAL A 46 -2.13 -0.87 4.92
N ALA A 47 -2.48 0.36 5.30
CA ALA A 47 -3.73 0.68 5.98
C ALA A 47 -4.79 1.12 4.96
N VAL A 48 -5.89 0.39 4.91
CA VAL A 48 -7.05 0.68 4.05
C VAL A 48 -8.25 1.09 4.89
N GLY A 49 -8.98 2.11 4.43
CA GLY A 49 -10.32 2.39 4.92
C GLY A 49 -11.30 1.55 4.10
N ILE A 50 -12.30 0.97 4.77
CA ILE A 50 -13.31 0.11 4.16
C ILE A 50 -14.68 0.60 4.64
N ALA A 51 -15.57 0.88 3.70
CA ALA A 51 -16.93 1.36 3.94
C ALA A 51 -18.00 0.26 3.78
N SER A 52 -17.68 -0.85 3.10
CA SER A 52 -18.62 -1.97 2.90
C SER A 52 -17.93 -3.34 2.86
N ILE A 53 -18.72 -4.42 2.96
CA ILE A 53 -18.24 -5.79 2.82
C ILE A 53 -17.76 -6.05 1.38
N GLU A 54 -18.45 -5.47 0.40
CA GLU A 54 -18.11 -5.60 -1.02
C GLU A 54 -16.74 -4.97 -1.30
N GLU A 55 -16.48 -3.77 -0.76
CA GLU A 55 -15.18 -3.11 -0.85
C GLU A 55 -14.08 -3.90 -0.13
N ALA A 56 -14.40 -4.51 1.02
CA ALA A 56 -13.47 -5.39 1.73
C ALA A 56 -13.04 -6.57 0.85
N LYS A 57 -14.01 -7.24 0.19
CA LYS A 57 -13.74 -8.36 -0.70
C LYS A 57 -12.87 -7.94 -1.87
N GLU A 58 -13.24 -6.85 -2.56
CA GLU A 58 -12.45 -6.34 -3.68
C GLU A 58 -11.01 -5.98 -3.26
N THR A 59 -10.87 -5.17 -2.21
CA THR A 59 -9.58 -4.65 -1.75
C THR A 59 -8.66 -5.76 -1.26
N PHE A 60 -9.17 -6.70 -0.45
CA PHE A 60 -8.34 -7.79 0.07
C PHE A 60 -8.02 -8.83 -1.00
N SER A 61 -8.93 -9.13 -1.92
CA SER A 61 -8.63 -10.00 -3.06
C SER A 61 -7.56 -9.37 -3.97
N ALA A 62 -7.62 -8.06 -4.21
CA ALA A 62 -6.58 -7.35 -4.97
C ALA A 62 -5.21 -7.41 -4.28
N ALA A 63 -5.16 -7.23 -2.94
CA ALA A 63 -3.93 -7.36 -2.17
C ALA A 63 -3.34 -8.78 -2.24
N ILE A 64 -4.17 -9.82 -2.10
CA ILE A 64 -3.73 -11.22 -2.23
C ILE A 64 -3.17 -11.48 -3.63
N ALA A 65 -3.86 -11.00 -4.67
CA ALA A 65 -3.43 -11.17 -6.06
C ALA A 65 -2.10 -10.45 -6.35
N ALA A 66 -1.84 -9.30 -5.71
CA ALA A 66 -0.58 -8.57 -5.84
C ALA A 66 0.59 -9.24 -5.07
N LEU A 67 0.32 -9.87 -3.92
CA LEU A 67 1.33 -10.60 -3.12
C LEU A 67 1.71 -11.97 -3.71
N SER A 68 0.82 -12.58 -4.50
CA SER A 68 1.04 -13.93 -5.04
C SER A 68 1.85 -13.96 -6.34
N ARG A 69 2.61 -12.90 -6.64
CA ARG A 69 3.39 -12.73 -7.88
C ARG A 69 4.88 -12.88 -7.62
#